data_AF-Q1ZY06-F1
#
_entry.id   AF-Q1ZY06-F1
#
_cell.length_a   1.000
_cell.length_b   1.000
_cell.length_c   1.000
_cell.angle_alpha   90.00
_cell.angle_beta   90.00
_cell.angle_gamma   90.00
#
_symmetry.space_group_name_H-M   'P 1'
#
loop_
_entity.id
_entity.type
_entity.pdbx_description
1 polymer ?
#
loop_
_entity_poly.entity_id
_entity_poly.type
_entity_poly.pdbx_seq_one_letter_code
_entity_poly.pdbx_strand_id
1 'polypeptide(L)'
;MEEAIANLPHDLIAHQILTRLPIKLLLGLKCVSKQWYSTLSSDQFALTYAKLSPSFDPFSPIQSLFIQHENDYYLFFYDDDEIVTSYTSSKNLVKLGVNFDVSLDDKLVFVGSCNGLICLASSFGCYFILWNPITGKFQKYSGDELVIDYSCPFRVSWGFGYVSNADDYKVIRILELAATLEIRVLVFSLKSNKWTRIADELYQDTFSLRGTPYNRFPFAHNGTSRMYPFSFDSIRGVLANESLYWVVSKINDMGTKVVSFDLVSEEFDTIVDLNMVTSFAYSDKFLCVLGGCLSKCGVNMRDDVSIQMLKYPGMVESIRLFRDLCLSSCKNIVGFTRMGKIFILLEFSKLVLVDPSLEPKTYTRLVEFGGWRNCHVASYVPSLTLPNTMPSCQVQRRRVNLDVRRGKKREEEGRESYHLRVSFLNNS
;
A
#
# COMPACT_ATOMS: atom_id res chain seq x y z
N MET A 1 -46.39 -24.65 24.26
CA MET A 1 -46.20 -24.03 22.93
C MET A 1 -44.83 -23.40 22.95
N GLU A 2 -43.83 -24.14 22.49
CA GLU A 2 -42.56 -23.52 22.09
C GLU A 2 -42.87 -22.73 20.82
N GLU A 3 -42.75 -21.41 20.88
CA GLU A 3 -42.75 -20.58 19.68
C GLU A 3 -41.60 -21.04 18.79
N ALA A 4 -41.94 -21.57 17.62
CA ALA A 4 -40.98 -21.82 16.57
C ALA A 4 -40.35 -20.48 16.17
N ILE A 5 -39.18 -20.17 16.75
CA ILE A 5 -38.32 -19.11 16.25
C ILE A 5 -38.06 -19.47 14.78
N ALA A 6 -38.58 -18.64 13.87
CA ALA A 6 -38.36 -18.81 12.44
C ALA A 6 -36.86 -18.80 12.18
N ASN A 7 -36.26 -19.98 12.03
CA ASN A 7 -34.84 -20.10 11.75
C ASN A 7 -34.61 -19.60 10.32
N LEU A 8 -34.12 -18.36 10.20
CA LEU A 8 -33.65 -17.86 8.91
C LEU A 8 -32.52 -18.79 8.40
N PRO A 9 -32.52 -19.15 7.11
CA PRO A 9 -31.43 -19.87 6.49
C PRO A 9 -30.08 -19.18 6.76
N HIS A 10 -29.09 -19.96 7.17
CA HIS A 10 -27.76 -19.45 7.53
C HIS A 10 -27.13 -18.62 6.41
N ASP A 11 -27.32 -19.02 5.16
CA ASP A 11 -26.80 -18.30 4.00
C ASP A 11 -27.42 -16.90 3.86
N LEU A 12 -28.72 -16.74 4.17
CA LEU A 12 -29.36 -15.42 4.16
C LEU A 12 -28.82 -14.54 5.29
N ILE A 13 -28.61 -15.10 6.48
CA ILE A 13 -27.99 -14.39 7.60
C ILE A 13 -26.58 -13.93 7.18
N ALA A 14 -25.76 -14.85 6.68
CA ALA A 14 -24.39 -14.57 6.27
C ALA A 14 -24.31 -13.47 5.20
N HIS A 15 -25.10 -13.58 4.13
CA HIS A 15 -24.97 -12.69 2.97
C HIS A 15 -25.75 -11.38 3.08
N GLN A 16 -26.84 -11.31 3.87
CA GLN A 16 -27.68 -10.12 3.95
C GLN A 16 -27.57 -9.36 5.27
N ILE A 17 -27.24 -10.04 6.37
CA ILE A 17 -27.16 -9.43 7.70
C ILE A 17 -25.70 -9.13 8.04
N LEU A 18 -24.83 -10.15 8.00
CA LEU A 18 -23.44 -10.01 8.47
C LEU A 18 -22.58 -9.14 7.59
N THR A 19 -22.83 -9.17 6.29
CA THR A 19 -22.15 -8.29 5.34
C THR A 19 -22.36 -6.80 5.63
N ARG A 20 -23.39 -6.44 6.41
CA ARG A 20 -23.71 -5.06 6.79
C ARG A 20 -23.21 -4.68 8.17
N LEU A 21 -22.67 -5.63 8.94
CA LEU A 21 -22.19 -5.35 10.29
C LEU A 21 -20.78 -4.74 10.26
N PRO A 22 -20.47 -3.84 11.20
CA PRO A 22 -19.10 -3.42 11.44
C PRO A 22 -18.18 -4.62 11.70
N ILE A 23 -17.03 -4.60 11.05
CA ILE A 23 -15.96 -5.60 11.17
C ILE A 23 -15.63 -5.99 12.62
N LYS A 24 -15.65 -5.04 13.57
CA LYS A 24 -15.38 -5.28 14.99
C LYS A 24 -16.39 -6.24 15.61
N LEU A 25 -17.68 -6.09 15.26
CA LEU A 25 -18.72 -7.01 15.68
C LEU A 25 -18.54 -8.39 15.04
N LEU A 26 -18.20 -8.42 13.74
CA LEU A 26 -17.95 -9.68 13.04
C LEU A 26 -16.80 -10.48 13.67
N LEU A 27 -15.71 -9.82 14.08
CA LEU A 27 -14.62 -10.50 14.77
C LEU A 27 -15.07 -11.10 16.10
N GLY A 28 -15.94 -10.41 16.85
CA GLY A 28 -16.54 -10.94 18.07
C GLY A 28 -17.45 -12.16 17.82
N LEU A 29 -18.22 -12.13 16.72
CA LEU A 29 -19.11 -13.24 16.33
C LEU A 29 -18.35 -14.53 16.01
N LYS A 30 -17.07 -14.46 15.63
CA LYS A 30 -16.23 -15.66 15.46
C LYS A 30 -16.12 -16.49 16.74
N CYS A 31 -16.26 -15.86 17.91
CA CYS A 31 -16.19 -16.54 19.21
C CYS A 31 -17.54 -17.15 19.64
N VAL A 32 -18.64 -16.86 18.93
CA VAL A 32 -19.99 -17.26 19.34
C VAL A 32 -20.34 -18.69 18.94
N SER A 33 -19.94 -19.14 17.75
CA SER A 33 -20.11 -20.55 17.35
C SER A 33 -19.12 -20.99 16.27
N LYS A 34 -18.96 -22.32 16.12
CA LYS A 34 -18.13 -22.93 15.06
C LYS A 34 -18.64 -22.60 13.65
N GLN A 35 -19.95 -22.52 13.45
CA GLN A 35 -20.55 -22.19 12.15
C GLN A 35 -20.26 -20.73 11.76
N TRP A 36 -20.38 -19.82 12.74
CA TRP A 36 -20.00 -18.41 12.59
C TRP A 36 -18.51 -18.24 12.33
N TYR A 37 -17.67 -18.93 13.10
CA TYR A 37 -16.23 -18.94 12.88
C TYR A 37 -15.87 -19.40 11.46
N SER A 38 -16.45 -20.51 10.99
CA SER A 38 -16.20 -21.05 9.65
C SER A 38 -16.66 -20.10 8.55
N THR A 39 -17.86 -19.53 8.67
CA THR A 39 -18.44 -18.60 7.68
C THR A 39 -17.62 -17.33 7.58
N LEU A 40 -17.34 -16.68 8.71
CA LEU A 40 -16.60 -15.41 8.79
C LEU A 40 -15.10 -15.55 8.53
N SER A 41 -14.58 -16.77 8.48
CA SER A 41 -13.20 -17.06 8.11
C SER A 41 -13.08 -17.60 6.68
N SER A 42 -14.21 -17.76 5.97
CA SER A 42 -14.22 -18.17 4.57
C SER A 42 -13.84 -17.01 3.65
N ASP A 43 -13.09 -17.34 2.60
CA ASP A 43 -12.65 -16.35 1.62
C ASP A 43 -13.83 -15.78 0.81
N GLN A 44 -14.87 -16.59 0.59
CA GLN A 44 -16.10 -16.15 -0.06
C GLN A 44 -16.81 -15.05 0.73
N PHE A 45 -16.90 -15.21 2.06
CA PHE A 45 -17.46 -14.18 2.93
C PHE A 45 -16.61 -12.92 2.89
N ALA A 46 -15.28 -13.04 2.99
CA ALA A 46 -14.36 -11.91 2.94
C ALA A 46 -14.50 -11.10 1.64
N LEU A 47 -14.56 -11.77 0.49
CA LEU A 47 -14.77 -11.13 -0.82
C LEU A 47 -16.14 -10.45 -0.90
N THR A 48 -17.20 -11.09 -0.39
CA THR A 48 -18.55 -10.52 -0.41
C THR A 48 -18.65 -9.30 0.51
N TYR A 49 -18.06 -9.37 1.71
CA TYR A 49 -17.97 -8.27 2.66
C TYR A 49 -17.24 -7.08 2.05
N ALA A 50 -16.07 -7.33 1.45
CA ALA A 50 -15.26 -6.31 0.79
C ALA A 50 -16.03 -5.57 -0.31
N LYS A 51 -16.74 -6.29 -1.19
CA LYS A 51 -17.49 -5.69 -2.31
C LYS A 51 -18.68 -4.85 -1.87
N LEU A 52 -19.30 -5.19 -0.74
CA LEU A 52 -20.48 -4.51 -0.23
C LEU A 52 -20.15 -3.42 0.79
N SER A 53 -18.89 -3.32 1.22
CA SER A 53 -18.52 -2.41 2.29
C SER A 53 -18.43 -0.97 1.76
N PRO A 54 -19.28 -0.04 2.24
CA PRO A 54 -19.15 1.38 1.89
C PRO A 54 -17.85 1.98 2.44
N SER A 55 -17.17 1.29 3.35
CA SER A 55 -15.94 1.75 3.98
C SER A 55 -14.74 1.89 3.03
N PHE A 56 -14.81 1.34 1.82
CA PHE A 56 -13.78 1.56 0.78
C PHE A 56 -14.02 2.81 -0.05
N ASP A 57 -15.14 3.51 0.15
CA ASP A 57 -15.34 4.82 -0.45
C ASP A 57 -14.27 5.79 0.11
N PRO A 58 -13.42 6.38 -0.75
CA PRO A 58 -12.40 7.34 -0.33
C PRO A 58 -12.96 8.60 0.35
N PHE A 59 -14.26 8.89 0.18
CA PHE A 59 -14.97 10.00 0.84
C PHE A 59 -15.53 9.62 2.22
N SER A 60 -15.44 8.36 2.63
CA SER A 60 -15.90 7.93 3.94
C SER A 60 -15.05 8.55 5.07
N PRO A 61 -15.68 8.91 6.21
CA PRO A 61 -14.95 9.41 7.36
C PRO A 61 -14.03 8.33 7.95
N ILE A 62 -12.91 8.77 8.52
CA ILE A 62 -11.94 7.90 9.15
C ILE A 62 -12.48 7.40 10.50
N GLN A 63 -12.56 6.07 10.62
CA GLN A 63 -12.91 5.37 11.87
C GLN A 63 -11.74 4.58 12.46
N SER A 64 -10.71 4.29 11.66
CA SER A 64 -9.49 3.67 12.17
C SER A 64 -8.25 4.13 11.44
N LEU A 65 -7.15 4.09 12.17
CA LEU A 65 -5.83 4.48 11.71
C LEU A 65 -4.87 3.31 11.86
N PHE A 66 -4.02 3.14 10.86
CA PHE A 66 -2.81 2.35 10.99
C PHE A 66 -1.65 3.25 11.39
N ILE A 67 -0.88 2.83 12.38
CA ILE A 67 0.27 3.56 12.88
C ILE A 67 1.49 2.64 12.85
N GLN A 68 2.54 3.06 12.16
CA GLN A 68 3.87 2.49 12.29
C GLN A 68 4.71 3.44 13.14
N HIS A 69 5.26 2.95 14.25
CA HIS A 69 6.26 3.66 15.04
C HIS A 69 7.50 2.77 15.13
N GLU A 70 8.56 3.15 14.42
CA GLU A 70 9.73 2.30 14.22
C GLU A 70 9.35 0.93 13.62
N ASN A 71 9.67 -0.16 14.34
CA ASN A 71 9.35 -1.53 13.97
C ASN A 71 8.08 -2.05 14.65
N ASP A 72 7.40 -1.21 15.43
CA ASP A 72 6.12 -1.54 16.04
C ASP A 72 4.95 -1.01 15.20
N TYR A 73 3.84 -1.74 15.25
CA TYR A 73 2.64 -1.44 14.48
C TYR A 73 1.43 -1.39 15.40
N TYR A 74 0.51 -0.48 15.12
CA TYR A 74 -0.68 -0.25 15.94
C TYR A 74 -1.91 0.01 15.06
N LEU A 75 -3.07 -0.38 15.58
CA LEU A 75 -4.36 0.14 15.12
C LEU A 75 -4.90 1.10 16.17
N PHE A 76 -5.36 2.26 15.73
CA PHE A 76 -6.11 3.19 16.57
C PHE A 76 -7.53 3.29 16.05
N PHE A 77 -8.51 2.97 16.90
CA PHE A 77 -9.93 3.08 16.57
C PHE A 77 -10.50 4.38 17.10
N TYR A 78 -11.23 5.12 16.27
CA TYR A 78 -11.83 6.38 16.66
C TYR A 78 -13.34 6.35 16.49
N ASP A 79 -14.03 6.85 17.51
CA ASP A 79 -15.47 7.05 17.50
C ASP A 79 -15.74 8.50 17.89
N ASP A 80 -16.41 9.24 17.01
CA ASP A 80 -16.76 10.65 17.25
C ASP A 80 -17.69 10.82 18.47
N ASP A 81 -18.45 9.77 18.84
CA ASP A 81 -19.38 9.81 19.96
C ASP A 81 -18.70 9.50 21.32
N GLU A 82 -17.43 9.07 21.31
CA GLU A 82 -16.66 8.80 22.54
C GLU A 82 -15.89 10.04 23.02
N ILE A 83 -16.00 10.37 24.32
CA ILE A 83 -15.23 11.47 24.91
C ILE A 83 -13.74 11.09 24.94
N VAL A 84 -12.91 11.92 24.32
CA VAL A 84 -11.46 11.72 24.31
C VAL A 84 -10.89 12.05 25.69
N THR A 85 -10.32 11.03 26.32
CA THR A 85 -9.62 11.07 27.61
C THR A 85 -8.33 10.26 27.47
N SER A 86 -7.38 10.41 28.38
CA SER A 86 -6.16 9.59 28.39
C SER A 86 -6.46 8.08 28.44
N TYR A 87 -7.53 7.70 29.14
CA TYR A 87 -8.01 6.32 29.23
C TYR A 87 -8.55 5.83 27.88
N THR A 88 -9.43 6.59 27.22
CA THR A 88 -10.01 6.17 25.93
C THR A 88 -8.97 6.13 24.83
N SER A 89 -8.02 7.08 24.80
CA SER A 89 -6.86 7.03 23.91
C SER A 89 -6.05 5.74 24.05
N SER A 90 -5.77 5.31 25.29
CA SER A 90 -4.98 4.10 25.55
C SER A 90 -5.76 2.83 25.19
N LYS A 91 -7.06 2.79 25.52
CA LYS A 91 -7.98 1.69 25.19
C LYS A 91 -8.14 1.51 23.69
N ASN A 92 -8.14 2.61 22.94
CA ASN A 92 -8.39 2.61 21.50
C ASN A 92 -7.13 2.29 20.68
N LEU A 93 -5.95 2.32 21.29
CA LEU A 93 -4.69 1.96 20.69
C LEU A 93 -4.35 0.49 20.93
N VAL A 94 -4.33 -0.31 19.86
CA VAL A 94 -4.01 -1.74 19.91
C VAL A 94 -2.66 -1.97 19.26
N LYS A 95 -1.68 -2.44 20.04
CA LYS A 95 -0.37 -2.89 19.51
C LYS A 95 -0.54 -4.22 18.79
N LEU A 96 0.00 -4.30 17.58
CA LEU A 96 -0.04 -5.49 16.73
C LEU A 96 1.26 -6.28 16.91
N GLY A 97 1.16 -7.44 17.56
CA GLY A 97 2.28 -8.37 17.72
C GLY A 97 2.46 -9.20 16.45
N VAL A 98 3.30 -8.74 15.52
CA VAL A 98 3.63 -9.47 14.29
C VAL A 98 5.14 -9.55 14.11
N ASN A 99 5.61 -10.73 13.69
CA ASN A 99 6.99 -10.93 13.24
C ASN A 99 6.95 -11.29 11.76
N PHE A 100 7.48 -10.40 10.92
CA PHE A 100 7.50 -10.56 9.47
C PHE A 100 8.66 -11.44 8.96
N ASP A 101 9.45 -12.03 9.86
CA ASP A 101 10.64 -12.81 9.52
C ASP A 101 11.59 -12.00 8.61
N VAL A 102 11.95 -10.82 9.11
CA VAL A 102 12.85 -9.87 8.45
C VAL A 102 14.18 -9.83 9.19
N SER A 103 15.26 -9.60 8.44
CA SER A 103 16.59 -9.39 9.03
C SER A 103 16.54 -8.24 10.03
N LEU A 104 17.28 -8.35 11.13
CA LEU A 104 17.41 -7.28 12.13
C LEU A 104 18.00 -5.99 11.54
N ASP A 105 18.79 -6.12 10.47
CA ASP A 105 19.44 -4.99 9.80
C ASP A 105 18.53 -4.32 8.75
N ASP A 106 17.40 -4.95 8.39
CA ASP A 106 16.46 -4.39 7.44
C ASP A 106 15.33 -3.62 8.13
N LYS A 107 15.04 -2.44 7.61
CA LYS A 107 13.95 -1.58 8.09
C LYS A 107 12.79 -1.67 7.12
N LEU A 108 11.61 -1.93 7.66
CA LEU A 108 10.38 -1.88 6.88
C LEU A 108 9.86 -0.44 6.79
N VAL A 109 9.56 -0.02 5.57
CA VAL A 109 8.96 1.27 5.26
C VAL A 109 7.48 1.03 4.98
N PHE A 110 6.60 1.74 5.68
CA PHE A 110 5.19 1.79 5.31
C PHE A 110 5.03 2.41 3.91
N VAL A 111 4.41 1.70 2.98
CA VAL A 111 4.15 2.16 1.61
C VAL A 111 2.78 2.82 1.51
N GLY A 112 1.75 2.14 2.01
CA GLY A 112 0.38 2.61 1.91
C GLY A 112 -0.63 1.64 2.53
N SER A 113 -1.87 2.13 2.65
CA SER A 113 -3.04 1.38 3.11
C SER A 113 -4.08 1.47 2.01
N CYS A 114 -4.64 0.33 1.58
CA CYS A 114 -5.64 0.30 0.53
C CYS A 114 -6.58 -0.88 0.74
N ASN A 115 -7.88 -0.61 0.80
CA ASN A 115 -8.95 -1.61 0.87
C ASN A 115 -8.69 -2.74 1.90
N GLY A 116 -8.19 -2.34 3.07
CA GLY A 116 -7.90 -3.21 4.21
C GLY A 116 -6.63 -4.04 4.15
N LEU A 117 -5.76 -3.77 3.17
CA LEU A 117 -4.38 -4.24 3.16
C LEU A 117 -3.42 -3.09 3.48
N ILE A 118 -2.37 -3.42 4.22
CA ILE A 118 -1.19 -2.59 4.44
C ILE A 118 -0.08 -3.13 3.55
N CYS A 119 0.57 -2.25 2.81
CA CYS A 119 1.80 -2.56 2.10
C CYS A 119 2.99 -2.01 2.89
N LEU A 120 3.91 -2.89 3.27
CA LEU A 120 5.23 -2.56 3.82
C LEU A 120 6.29 -2.98 2.80
N ALA A 121 7.41 -2.29 2.74
CA ALA A 121 8.50 -2.65 1.85
C ALA A 121 9.85 -2.58 2.56
N SER A 122 10.79 -3.41 2.11
CA SER A 122 12.18 -3.29 2.54
C SER A 122 12.73 -1.92 2.16
N SER A 123 13.40 -1.27 3.11
CA SER A 123 14.16 -0.04 2.85
C SER A 123 15.26 -0.24 1.80
N PHE A 124 15.73 -1.48 1.63
CA PHE A 124 16.71 -1.85 0.61
C PHE A 124 16.09 -2.22 -0.74
N GLY A 125 14.77 -2.16 -0.89
CA GLY A 125 14.12 -2.36 -2.18
C GLY A 125 13.95 -3.83 -2.63
N CYS A 126 14.33 -4.81 -1.80
CA CYS A 126 14.47 -6.21 -2.21
C CYS A 126 13.21 -7.08 -2.05
N TYR A 127 12.23 -6.65 -1.26
CA TYR A 127 10.93 -7.30 -1.13
C TYR A 127 9.88 -6.32 -0.61
N PHE A 128 8.61 -6.72 -0.72
CA PHE A 128 7.49 -6.08 -0.05
C PHE A 128 6.62 -7.11 0.66
N ILE A 129 5.76 -6.63 1.55
CA ILE A 129 4.85 -7.43 2.36
C ILE A 129 3.47 -6.80 2.24
N LEU A 130 2.49 -7.63 1.84
CA LEU A 130 1.08 -7.28 2.02
C LEU A 130 0.60 -7.91 3.31
N TRP A 131 -0.08 -7.13 4.13
CA TRP A 131 -0.53 -7.54 5.44
C TRP A 131 -1.94 -7.05 5.70
N ASN A 132 -2.78 -7.92 6.26
CA ASN A 132 -4.04 -7.54 6.86
C ASN A 132 -3.93 -7.59 8.40
N PRO A 133 -3.81 -6.44 9.07
CA PRO A 133 -3.81 -6.34 10.53
C PRO A 133 -4.98 -7.03 11.26
N ILE A 134 -6.15 -7.11 10.63
CA ILE A 134 -7.37 -7.66 11.24
C ILE A 134 -7.37 -9.18 11.22
N THR A 135 -6.91 -9.78 10.13
CA THR A 135 -6.83 -11.24 10.03
C THR A 135 -5.52 -11.79 10.54
N GLY A 136 -4.50 -10.93 10.73
CA GLY A 136 -3.13 -11.32 11.07
C GLY A 136 -2.38 -12.00 9.91
N LYS A 137 -3.03 -12.23 8.77
CA LYS A 137 -2.42 -12.86 7.59
C LYS A 137 -1.54 -11.85 6.87
N PHE A 138 -0.33 -12.26 6.52
CA PHE A 138 0.57 -11.51 5.65
C PHE A 138 1.20 -12.42 4.60
N GLN A 139 1.67 -11.83 3.51
CA GLN A 139 2.45 -12.50 2.49
C GLN A 139 3.64 -11.62 2.12
N LYS A 140 4.84 -12.21 2.17
CA LYS A 140 6.07 -11.60 1.70
C LYS A 140 6.28 -11.95 0.23
N TYR A 141 6.65 -10.95 -0.56
CA TYR A 141 6.90 -11.06 -1.99
C TYR A 141 8.31 -10.62 -2.29
N SER A 142 9.12 -11.59 -2.71
CA SER A 142 10.47 -11.43 -3.22
C SER A 142 10.53 -11.99 -4.63
N GLY A 143 11.45 -11.52 -5.47
CA GLY A 143 11.63 -12.04 -6.83
C GLY A 143 12.99 -11.68 -7.40
N ASP A 144 13.40 -12.37 -8.45
CA ASP A 144 14.64 -12.08 -9.16
C ASP A 144 14.60 -10.66 -9.78
N GLU A 145 13.40 -10.22 -10.19
CA GLU A 145 13.18 -8.85 -10.64
C GLU A 145 13.47 -7.83 -9.54
N LEU A 146 13.41 -8.25 -8.27
CA LEU A 146 13.69 -7.38 -7.13
C LEU A 146 15.16 -7.32 -6.73
N VAL A 147 16.03 -8.17 -7.30
CA VAL A 147 17.45 -8.17 -7.00
C VAL A 147 18.08 -6.85 -7.45
N ILE A 148 18.76 -6.19 -6.52
CA ILE A 148 19.46 -4.94 -6.78
C ILE A 148 20.96 -5.20 -6.62
N ASP A 149 21.73 -4.74 -7.59
CA ASP A 149 23.18 -4.71 -7.46
C ASP A 149 23.57 -3.59 -6.48
N TYR A 150 23.92 -4.00 -5.25
CA TYR A 150 24.37 -3.09 -4.19
C TYR A 150 25.76 -2.48 -4.45
N SER A 151 26.46 -2.88 -5.52
CA SER A 151 27.73 -2.25 -5.93
C SER A 151 27.56 -0.79 -6.33
N CYS A 152 26.33 -0.39 -6.68
CA CYS A 152 25.99 0.95 -7.12
C CYS A 152 24.96 1.58 -6.16
N PRO A 153 25.14 2.83 -5.74
CA PRO A 153 24.12 3.53 -4.96
C PRO A 153 22.80 3.60 -5.73
N PHE A 154 21.68 3.46 -5.02
CA PHE A 154 20.35 3.59 -5.59
C PHE A 154 19.40 4.23 -4.57
N ARG A 155 18.29 4.76 -5.07
CA ARG A 155 17.11 5.07 -4.26
C ARG A 155 15.95 4.20 -4.72
N VAL A 156 15.07 3.90 -3.77
CA VAL A 156 13.85 3.15 -4.05
C VAL A 156 12.66 3.95 -3.55
N SER A 157 11.68 4.14 -4.43
CA SER A 157 10.37 4.66 -4.11
C SER A 157 9.33 3.61 -4.41
N TRP A 158 8.26 3.62 -3.63
CA TRP A 158 7.20 2.62 -3.67
C TRP A 158 5.84 3.28 -3.83
N GLY A 159 4.90 2.54 -4.38
CA GLY A 159 3.49 2.89 -4.44
C GLY A 159 2.62 1.66 -4.25
N PHE A 160 1.43 1.86 -3.70
CA PHE A 160 0.49 0.76 -3.47
C PHE A 160 -0.94 1.24 -3.66
N GLY A 161 -1.73 0.47 -4.41
CA GLY A 161 -3.13 0.76 -4.60
C GLY A 161 -3.92 -0.40 -5.18
N TYR A 162 -5.22 -0.16 -5.32
CA TYR A 162 -6.18 -1.10 -5.88
C TYR A 162 -6.79 -0.50 -7.14
N VAL A 163 -6.97 -1.35 -8.15
CA VAL A 163 -7.54 -1.01 -9.46
C VAL A 163 -8.89 -1.69 -9.57
N SER A 164 -9.97 -0.91 -9.51
CA SER A 164 -11.33 -1.43 -9.38
C SER A 164 -11.80 -2.21 -10.61
N ASN A 165 -11.48 -1.74 -11.82
CA ASN A 165 -11.89 -2.40 -13.06
C ASN A 165 -11.20 -3.77 -13.27
N ALA A 166 -9.97 -3.91 -12.78
CA ALA A 166 -9.17 -5.12 -12.87
C ALA A 166 -9.40 -6.07 -11.68
N ASP A 167 -10.01 -5.56 -10.60
CA ASP A 167 -10.11 -6.22 -9.29
C ASP A 167 -8.74 -6.73 -8.85
N ASP A 168 -7.76 -5.81 -8.82
CA ASP A 168 -6.35 -6.14 -8.60
C ASP A 168 -5.66 -5.11 -7.71
N TYR A 169 -4.80 -5.60 -6.82
CA TYR A 169 -3.88 -4.77 -6.07
C TYR A 169 -2.56 -4.67 -6.84
N LYS A 170 -2.06 -3.45 -6.98
CA LYS A 170 -0.79 -3.19 -7.62
C LYS A 170 0.22 -2.58 -6.65
N VAL A 171 1.46 -3.06 -6.72
CA VAL A 171 2.60 -2.50 -5.99
C VAL A 171 3.62 -2.00 -7.01
N ILE A 172 4.02 -0.74 -6.87
CA ILE A 172 4.92 -0.08 -7.81
C ILE A 172 6.25 0.11 -7.10
N ARG A 173 7.32 -0.20 -7.81
CA ARG A 173 8.69 0.05 -7.37
C ARG A 173 9.41 0.88 -8.42
N ILE A 174 9.89 2.03 -7.99
CA ILE A 174 10.67 2.97 -8.80
C ILE A 174 12.10 2.93 -8.25
N LEU A 175 13.05 2.53 -9.08
CA LEU A 175 14.47 2.49 -8.76
C LEU A 175 15.20 3.61 -9.50
N GLU A 176 15.93 4.44 -8.76
CA GLU A 176 16.82 5.46 -9.30
C GLU A 176 18.26 4.97 -9.17
N LEU A 177 18.90 4.60 -10.28
CA LEU A 177 20.24 3.99 -10.29
C LEU A 177 21.34 5.03 -10.55
N ALA A 178 22.28 5.21 -9.61
CA ALA A 178 23.35 6.23 -9.76
C ALA A 178 24.24 6.01 -10.98
N ALA A 179 24.61 4.75 -11.20
CA ALA A 179 25.70 4.42 -12.09
C ALA A 179 25.32 4.64 -13.55
N THR A 180 24.06 4.32 -13.89
CA THR A 180 23.52 4.43 -15.25
C THR A 180 22.67 5.68 -15.44
N LEU A 181 22.28 6.37 -14.36
CA LEU A 181 21.27 7.43 -14.38
C LEU A 181 19.93 6.94 -14.95
N GLU A 182 19.64 5.66 -14.82
CA GLU A 182 18.37 5.07 -15.25
C GLU A 182 17.34 5.12 -14.14
N ILE A 183 16.08 5.35 -14.53
CA ILE A 183 14.93 5.09 -13.70
C ILE A 183 14.28 3.79 -14.17
N ARG A 184 14.11 2.83 -13.27
CA ARG A 184 13.41 1.57 -13.56
C ARG A 184 12.12 1.51 -12.80
N VAL A 185 11.03 1.27 -13.53
CA VAL A 185 9.69 1.19 -12.97
C VAL A 185 9.20 -0.24 -13.14
N LEU A 186 8.90 -0.89 -12.02
CA LEU A 186 8.32 -2.21 -11.98
C LEU A 186 6.94 -2.13 -11.32
N VAL A 187 6.00 -2.90 -11.85
CA VAL A 187 4.64 -3.06 -11.32
C VAL A 187 4.42 -4.51 -10.98
N PHE A 188 4.00 -4.76 -9.77
CA PHE A 188 3.53 -6.06 -9.33
C PHE A 188 2.02 -6.08 -9.39
N SER A 189 1.46 -7.10 -10.03
CA SER A 189 0.03 -7.40 -9.97
C SER A 189 -0.17 -8.54 -8.98
N LEU A 190 -0.97 -8.29 -7.93
CA LEU A 190 -1.31 -9.31 -6.95
C LEU A 190 -2.03 -10.46 -7.66
N LYS A 191 -3.06 -10.17 -8.43
CA LYS A 191 -3.91 -11.15 -9.14
C LYS A 191 -3.12 -12.11 -10.03
N SER A 192 -2.13 -11.60 -10.77
CA SER A 192 -1.27 -12.45 -11.62
C SER A 192 -0.07 -13.02 -10.87
N ASN A 193 0.24 -12.49 -9.69
CA ASN A 193 1.42 -12.78 -8.87
C ASN A 193 2.73 -12.63 -9.66
N LYS A 194 2.85 -11.51 -10.40
CA LYS A 194 3.98 -11.26 -11.29
C LYS A 194 4.42 -9.80 -11.25
N TRP A 195 5.73 -9.62 -11.40
CA TRP A 195 6.34 -8.33 -11.74
C TRP A 195 6.36 -8.14 -13.25
N THR A 196 5.99 -6.94 -13.68
CA THR A 196 6.16 -6.44 -15.05
C THR A 196 7.02 -5.18 -15.01
N ARG A 197 7.92 -5.04 -15.98
CA ARG A 197 8.71 -3.82 -16.17
C ARG A 197 8.06 -3.03 -17.30
N ILE A 198 7.75 -1.76 -17.06
CA ILE A 198 6.92 -1.01 -18.01
C ILE A 198 7.72 -0.57 -19.25
N ALA A 199 8.98 -0.13 -19.08
CA ALA A 199 10.04 -0.07 -20.11
C ALA A 199 11.25 0.72 -19.60
N ASP A 200 12.38 0.62 -20.31
CA ASP A 200 13.68 1.22 -19.94
C ASP A 200 13.84 2.66 -20.47
N GLU A 201 13.12 2.98 -21.55
CA GLU A 201 13.27 4.24 -22.31
C GLU A 201 12.05 5.18 -22.15
N LEU A 202 10.83 4.65 -22.00
CA LEU A 202 9.56 5.40 -22.06
C LEU A 202 9.45 6.56 -21.07
N TYR A 203 10.10 6.47 -19.91
CA TYR A 203 10.02 7.49 -18.86
C TYR A 203 11.31 8.27 -18.67
N GLN A 204 12.36 7.95 -19.44
CA GLN A 204 13.54 8.78 -19.40
C GLN A 204 13.14 10.21 -19.72
N ASP A 205 12.24 10.46 -20.69
CA ASP A 205 11.81 11.82 -21.04
C ASP A 205 10.83 12.51 -20.08
N THR A 206 9.92 11.77 -19.44
CA THR A 206 9.09 12.29 -18.33
C THR A 206 9.95 12.77 -17.16
N PHE A 207 11.10 12.11 -16.98
CA PHE A 207 12.13 12.46 -16.00
C PHE A 207 13.39 13.07 -16.67
N SER A 208 13.28 13.63 -17.90
CA SER A 208 14.44 13.79 -18.80
C SER A 208 15.61 14.56 -18.25
N LEU A 209 16.70 13.79 -18.22
CA LEU A 209 18.09 14.10 -18.00
C LEU A 209 18.75 14.74 -19.24
N ARG A 210 18.00 14.95 -20.33
CA ARG A 210 18.54 15.58 -21.54
C ARG A 210 18.40 17.10 -21.46
N GLY A 211 19.38 17.69 -20.79
CA GLY A 211 19.70 19.10 -20.97
C GLY A 211 19.85 19.88 -19.68
N THR A 212 20.89 19.62 -18.90
CA THR A 212 21.56 20.69 -18.15
C THR A 212 23.06 20.42 -18.04
N PRO A 213 23.92 21.39 -18.42
CA PRO A 213 25.31 21.37 -18.07
C PRO A 213 25.43 21.87 -16.61
N TYR A 214 26.12 21.07 -15.79
CA TYR A 214 26.59 21.38 -14.43
C TYR A 214 25.62 21.26 -13.24
N ASN A 215 26.12 20.46 -12.29
CA ASN A 215 25.86 20.36 -10.85
C ASN A 215 24.70 19.50 -10.37
N ARG A 216 25.09 18.51 -9.55
CA ARG A 216 24.35 17.31 -9.18
C ARG A 216 24.48 17.13 -7.63
N PHE A 217 23.60 16.37 -6.94
CA PHE A 217 23.60 16.21 -5.46
C PHE A 217 24.75 15.34 -4.90
N PRO A 218 25.49 15.74 -3.85
CA PRO A 218 26.60 14.97 -3.30
C PRO A 218 26.16 13.73 -2.49
N PHE A 219 26.81 12.58 -2.73
CA PHE A 219 26.70 11.36 -1.93
C PHE A 219 28.07 10.73 -1.72
N ALA A 220 28.42 10.38 -0.48
CA ALA A 220 29.68 9.73 -0.14
C ALA A 220 29.55 8.20 -0.15
N HIS A 221 30.25 7.53 -1.05
CA HIS A 221 30.51 6.08 -0.99
C HIS A 221 32.02 5.85 -1.08
N ASN A 222 32.59 5.12 -0.12
CA ASN A 222 34.04 4.87 -0.03
C ASN A 222 34.91 6.13 -0.17
N GLY A 223 34.48 7.24 0.46
CA GLY A 223 35.20 8.52 0.41
C GLY A 223 35.08 9.30 -0.92
N THR A 224 34.31 8.81 -1.89
CA THR A 224 34.07 9.51 -3.18
C THR A 224 32.68 10.12 -3.25
N SER A 225 32.61 11.41 -3.62
CA SER A 225 31.36 12.17 -3.80
C SER A 225 30.82 11.98 -5.22
N ARG A 226 29.63 11.38 -5.37
CA ARG A 226 28.89 11.27 -6.65
C ARG A 226 27.58 12.05 -6.59
N MET A 227 26.95 12.23 -7.75
CA MET A 227 26.33 13.50 -8.09
C MET A 227 25.03 13.22 -8.95
N TYR A 228 23.81 13.54 -8.47
CA TYR A 228 22.49 13.29 -9.17
C TYR A 228 21.67 14.56 -9.57
N PRO A 229 20.77 14.55 -10.58
CA PRO A 229 20.01 15.73 -11.03
C PRO A 229 18.54 15.88 -10.54
N PHE A 230 17.87 14.84 -10.04
CA PHE A 230 16.51 14.88 -9.47
C PHE A 230 16.40 13.97 -8.24
N SER A 231 15.39 14.19 -7.39
CA SER A 231 15.04 13.27 -6.31
C SER A 231 13.54 13.19 -6.09
N PHE A 232 13.03 11.96 -5.94
CA PHE A 232 11.77 11.74 -5.22
C PHE A 232 11.99 12.15 -3.76
N ASP A 233 11.26 13.17 -3.30
CA ASP A 233 11.41 13.69 -1.94
C ASP A 233 10.74 12.77 -0.91
N SER A 234 9.75 12.00 -1.37
CA SER A 234 9.07 10.96 -0.61
C SER A 234 9.36 9.59 -1.21
N ILE A 235 9.71 8.63 -0.35
CA ILE A 235 9.83 7.21 -0.70
C ILE A 235 8.47 6.60 -1.11
N ARG A 236 7.35 7.29 -0.86
CA ARG A 236 6.00 6.72 -0.98
C ARG A 236 5.10 7.56 -1.87
N GLY A 237 4.37 6.87 -2.73
CA GLY A 237 3.30 7.44 -3.55
C GLY A 237 2.02 7.56 -2.74
N VAL A 238 1.38 8.71 -2.82
CA VAL A 238 0.05 8.94 -2.24
C VAL A 238 -1.00 8.48 -3.23
N LEU A 239 -1.87 7.54 -2.83
CA LEU A 239 -2.93 7.01 -3.69
C LEU A 239 -4.18 7.89 -3.64
N ALA A 240 -4.61 8.43 -4.78
CA ALA A 240 -5.91 9.09 -4.92
C ALA A 240 -6.50 8.76 -6.31
N ASN A 241 -7.78 8.35 -6.35
CA ASN A 241 -8.50 8.03 -7.60
C ASN A 241 -7.74 7.04 -8.51
N GLU A 242 -7.25 5.94 -7.96
CA GLU A 242 -6.46 4.91 -8.69
C GLU A 242 -5.17 5.44 -9.35
N SER A 243 -4.74 6.65 -9.01
CA SER A 243 -3.44 7.19 -9.40
C SER A 243 -2.57 7.40 -8.17
N LEU A 244 -1.27 7.19 -8.33
CA LEU A 244 -0.26 7.45 -7.30
C LEU A 244 0.46 8.75 -7.60
N TYR A 245 0.73 9.54 -6.56
CA TYR A 245 1.35 10.85 -6.69
C TYR A 245 2.61 10.95 -5.83
N TRP A 246 3.67 11.51 -6.40
CA TRP A 246 4.93 11.79 -5.69
C TRP A 246 5.34 13.24 -5.88
N VAL A 247 5.96 13.80 -4.84
CA VAL A 247 6.70 15.07 -4.95
C VAL A 247 8.10 14.78 -5.47
N VAL A 248 8.49 15.50 -6.52
CA VAL A 248 9.80 15.42 -7.16
C VAL A 248 10.41 16.80 -7.16
N SER A 249 11.61 16.93 -6.61
CA SER A 249 12.38 18.18 -6.62
C SER A 249 13.37 18.23 -7.78
N LYS A 250 13.46 19.41 -8.41
CA LYS A 250 14.51 19.74 -9.39
C LYS A 250 15.51 20.68 -8.73
N ILE A 251 16.80 20.33 -8.77
CA ILE A 251 17.87 21.06 -8.03
C ILE A 251 17.93 22.57 -8.35
N ASN A 252 17.58 22.94 -9.58
CA ASN A 252 17.75 24.31 -10.09
C ASN A 252 16.44 25.11 -10.17
N ASP A 253 15.29 24.47 -9.91
CA ASP A 253 14.02 25.16 -9.77
C ASP A 253 13.75 25.26 -8.27
N MET A 254 13.45 26.45 -7.73
CA MET A 254 12.95 26.56 -6.35
C MET A 254 11.53 25.96 -6.19
N GLY A 255 11.06 25.19 -7.19
CA GLY A 255 9.74 24.59 -7.25
C GLY A 255 9.79 23.07 -7.13
N THR A 256 8.90 22.53 -6.30
CA THR A 256 8.58 21.10 -6.30
C THR A 256 7.56 20.81 -7.39
N LYS A 257 7.67 19.64 -8.04
CA LYS A 257 6.68 19.15 -9.00
C LYS A 257 5.98 17.92 -8.44
N VAL A 258 4.76 17.68 -8.88
CA VAL A 258 4.03 16.45 -8.57
C VAL A 258 3.93 15.62 -9.84
N VAL A 259 4.42 14.38 -9.77
CA VAL A 259 4.26 13.40 -10.85
C VAL A 259 3.18 12.41 -10.46
N SER A 260 2.41 11.96 -11.44
CA SER A 260 1.35 10.98 -11.23
C SER A 260 1.61 9.72 -12.03
N PHE A 261 1.19 8.58 -11.49
CA PHE A 261 1.22 7.28 -12.14
C PHE A 261 -0.18 6.68 -12.07
N ASP A 262 -0.82 6.51 -13.22
CA ASP A 262 -2.14 5.89 -13.33
C ASP A 262 -2.00 4.37 -13.22
N LEU A 263 -2.67 3.77 -12.23
CA LEU A 263 -2.59 2.31 -12.01
C LEU A 263 -3.37 1.51 -13.04
N VAL A 264 -4.35 2.13 -13.71
CA VAL A 264 -5.19 1.50 -14.74
C VAL A 264 -4.40 1.37 -16.04
N SER A 265 -3.86 2.49 -16.54
CA SER A 265 -3.06 2.49 -17.78
C SER A 265 -1.63 2.00 -17.56
N GLU A 266 -1.15 2.00 -16.31
CA GLU A 266 0.26 1.74 -15.97
C GLU A 266 1.21 2.77 -16.60
N GLU A 267 0.76 4.01 -16.75
CA GLU A 267 1.51 5.09 -17.35
C GLU A 267 1.76 6.24 -16.36
N PHE A 268 2.94 6.85 -16.45
CA PHE A 268 3.12 8.17 -15.88
C PHE A 268 2.38 9.18 -16.73
N ASP A 269 1.50 9.97 -16.11
CA ASP A 269 1.02 11.19 -16.73
C ASP A 269 1.98 12.34 -16.41
N THR A 270 2.06 13.28 -17.34
CA THR A 270 2.81 14.53 -17.25
C THR A 270 2.57 15.22 -15.91
N ILE A 271 3.60 15.91 -15.41
CA ILE A 271 3.60 16.75 -14.20
C ILE A 271 2.21 17.32 -13.97
N VAL A 272 1.53 16.84 -12.92
CA VAL A 272 0.32 17.51 -12.46
C VAL A 272 0.83 18.82 -11.93
N ASP A 273 0.68 19.86 -12.75
CA ASP A 273 0.94 21.21 -12.32
C ASP A 273 -0.16 21.56 -11.33
N LEU A 274 0.00 21.07 -10.10
CA LEU A 274 -0.62 21.61 -8.91
C LEU A 274 0.03 22.98 -8.70
N ASN A 275 -0.13 23.90 -9.66
CA ASN A 275 -0.07 25.36 -9.54
C ASN A 275 -1.19 25.82 -8.58
N MET A 276 -1.31 25.14 -7.45
CA MET A 276 -2.08 25.55 -6.31
C MET A 276 -1.30 26.71 -5.70
N VAL A 277 -1.45 27.90 -6.32
CA VAL A 277 -0.92 29.22 -5.94
C VAL A 277 0.14 29.15 -4.83
N THR A 278 1.41 28.98 -5.21
CA THR A 278 2.52 29.06 -4.28
C THR A 278 2.74 30.51 -3.90
N SER A 279 2.07 30.99 -2.85
CA SER A 279 2.39 32.28 -2.21
C SER A 279 3.05 32.09 -0.84
N PHE A 280 3.77 30.98 -0.64
CA PHE A 280 4.38 30.68 0.65
C PHE A 280 5.90 30.73 0.55
N ALA A 281 6.48 31.49 1.46
CA ALA A 281 7.91 31.71 1.55
C ALA A 281 8.70 30.53 2.17
N TYR A 282 8.02 29.40 2.43
CA TYR A 282 8.59 28.10 2.77
C TYR A 282 7.94 27.03 1.87
N SER A 283 8.75 26.07 1.43
CA SER A 283 8.40 25.00 0.50
C SER A 283 7.19 24.17 0.93
N ASP A 284 6.48 23.61 -0.03
CA ASP A 284 5.48 22.56 0.21
C ASP A 284 6.08 21.43 1.07
N LYS A 285 5.32 20.92 2.05
CA LYS A 285 5.86 19.92 2.99
C LYS A 285 5.58 18.49 2.57
N PHE A 286 4.35 18.18 2.17
CA PHE A 286 3.95 16.80 1.82
C PHE A 286 2.62 16.76 1.06
N LEU A 287 2.38 15.62 0.42
CA LEU A 287 1.08 15.24 -0.15
C LEU A 287 0.31 14.35 0.83
N CYS A 288 -1.01 14.43 0.80
CA CYS A 288 -1.92 13.56 1.54
C CYS A 288 -3.26 13.41 0.80
N VAL A 289 -4.15 12.56 1.32
CA VAL A 289 -5.53 12.45 0.83
C VAL A 289 -6.48 12.92 1.92
N LEU A 290 -7.31 13.91 1.60
CA LEU A 290 -8.28 14.49 2.51
C LEU A 290 -9.66 14.37 1.89
N GLY A 291 -10.54 13.57 2.52
CA GLY A 291 -11.90 13.33 2.02
C GLY A 291 -11.89 12.88 0.56
N GLY A 292 -11.08 11.88 0.24
CA GLY A 292 -10.90 11.34 -1.11
C GLY A 292 -10.19 12.23 -2.13
N CYS A 293 -9.81 13.45 -1.75
CA CYS A 293 -9.16 14.41 -2.65
C CYS A 293 -7.64 14.43 -2.43
N LEU A 294 -6.87 14.40 -3.52
CA LEU A 294 -5.44 14.65 -3.46
C LEU A 294 -5.20 16.06 -2.91
N SER A 295 -4.36 16.16 -1.89
CA SER A 295 -4.15 17.39 -1.15
C SER A 295 -2.69 17.69 -0.93
N LYS A 296 -2.34 18.97 -1.08
CA LYS A 296 -1.00 19.51 -0.88
C LYS A 296 -0.99 20.38 0.37
N CYS A 297 -0.03 20.12 1.25
CA CYS A 297 0.06 20.80 2.55
C CYS A 297 1.37 21.59 2.65
N GLY A 298 1.25 22.86 3.04
CA GLY A 298 2.36 23.78 3.27
C GLY A 298 2.23 24.47 4.62
N VAL A 299 3.37 24.87 5.19
CA VAL A 299 3.41 25.65 6.44
C VAL A 299 4.17 26.93 6.17
N ASN A 300 3.59 28.07 6.51
CA ASN A 300 4.21 29.38 6.27
C ASN A 300 5.18 29.78 7.41
N MET A 301 5.87 30.93 7.27
CA MET A 301 6.78 31.44 8.32
C MET A 301 6.11 31.77 9.66
N ARG A 302 4.78 31.74 9.67
CA ARG A 302 3.90 32.16 10.75
C ARG A 302 3.24 30.97 11.43
N ASP A 303 3.68 29.75 11.12
CA ASP A 303 3.16 28.46 11.59
C ASP A 303 1.71 28.16 11.21
N ASP A 304 1.15 28.88 10.22
CA ASP A 304 -0.15 28.55 9.67
C ASP A 304 -0.01 27.37 8.70
N VAL A 305 -0.88 26.37 8.84
CA VAL A 305 -0.95 25.24 7.91
C VAL A 305 -1.97 25.58 6.83
N SER A 306 -1.49 25.66 5.59
CA SER A 306 -2.34 25.76 4.41
C SER A 306 -2.49 24.39 3.77
N ILE A 307 -3.73 24.02 3.48
CA ILE A 307 -4.10 22.78 2.84
C ILE A 307 -4.83 23.15 1.55
N GLN A 308 -4.36 22.65 0.42
CA GLN A 308 -5.00 22.83 -0.87
C GLN A 308 -5.46 21.46 -1.36
N MET A 309 -6.75 21.30 -1.63
CA MET A 309 -7.36 20.04 -2.02
C MET A 309 -7.82 20.12 -3.47
N LEU A 310 -7.39 19.16 -4.29
CA LEU A 310 -7.82 19.02 -5.68
C LEU A 310 -9.12 18.21 -5.72
N LYS A 311 -10.24 18.90 -5.91
CA LYS A 311 -11.57 18.30 -6.09
C LYS A 311 -11.83 18.02 -7.55
N TYR A 312 -12.58 16.97 -7.85
CA TYR A 312 -13.10 16.73 -9.20
C TYR A 312 -14.27 17.70 -9.48
N PRO A 313 -14.31 18.40 -10.64
CA PRO A 313 -13.54 18.22 -11.88
C PRO A 313 -12.38 19.23 -12.06
N GLY A 314 -11.43 19.28 -11.13
CA GLY A 314 -10.24 20.16 -11.17
C GLY A 314 -10.33 21.43 -10.32
N MET A 315 -11.36 21.56 -9.48
CA MET A 315 -11.52 22.70 -8.57
C MET A 315 -10.55 22.59 -7.39
N VAL A 316 -9.89 23.68 -7.03
CA VAL A 316 -9.03 23.73 -5.84
C VAL A 316 -9.76 24.40 -4.68
N GLU A 317 -9.93 23.68 -3.58
CA GLU A 317 -10.39 24.25 -2.31
C GLU A 317 -9.20 24.47 -1.38
N SER A 318 -9.21 25.56 -0.61
CA SER A 318 -8.16 25.87 0.36
C SER A 318 -8.71 25.92 1.77
N ILE A 319 -8.10 25.16 2.67
CA ILE A 319 -8.35 25.20 4.12
C ILE A 319 -7.11 25.80 4.79
N ARG A 320 -7.32 26.67 5.78
CA ARG A 320 -6.24 27.20 6.62
C ARG A 320 -6.47 26.81 8.07
N LEU A 321 -5.45 26.27 8.71
CA LEU A 321 -5.40 26.05 10.15
C LEU A 321 -4.48 27.12 10.76
N PHE A 322 -4.99 27.84 11.75
CA PHE A 322 -4.38 29.06 12.28
C PHE A 322 -3.23 28.78 13.25
N ARG A 323 -2.29 29.74 13.33
CA ARG A 323 -1.13 29.76 14.24
C ARG A 323 -1.40 29.36 15.68
N ASP A 324 -2.54 29.71 16.26
CA ASP A 324 -2.81 29.47 17.68
C ASP A 324 -2.74 27.98 18.07
N LEU A 325 -2.80 27.08 17.09
CA LEU A 325 -2.61 25.64 17.25
C LEU A 325 -1.13 25.21 17.34
N CYS A 326 -0.17 26.10 17.07
CA CYS A 326 1.28 25.87 17.03
C CYS A 326 1.69 24.63 16.18
N LEU A 327 1.13 24.52 14.98
CA LEU A 327 1.31 23.38 14.08
C LEU A 327 2.56 23.47 13.18
N SER A 328 3.57 24.26 13.55
CA SER A 328 4.87 24.33 12.82
C SER A 328 5.50 22.97 12.60
N SER A 329 5.27 22.05 13.54
CA SER A 329 5.77 20.68 13.57
C SER A 329 4.88 19.68 12.80
N CYS A 330 3.91 20.14 11.99
CA CYS A 330 3.06 19.23 11.21
C CYS A 330 3.89 18.40 10.21
N LYS A 331 3.81 17.07 10.34
CA LYS A 331 4.48 16.07 9.49
C LYS A 331 3.54 15.36 8.52
N ASN A 332 2.28 15.16 8.90
CA ASN A 332 1.27 14.55 8.04
C ASN A 332 -0.14 15.00 8.47
N ILE A 333 -1.07 15.05 7.52
CA ILE A 333 -2.50 15.19 7.76
C ILE A 333 -3.17 13.95 7.19
N VAL A 334 -3.93 13.23 8.00
CA VAL A 334 -4.38 11.88 7.66
C VAL A 334 -5.77 11.87 7.03
N GLY A 335 -6.66 12.76 7.45
CA GLY A 335 -8.04 12.85 6.96
C GLY A 335 -9.03 13.37 8.00
N PHE A 336 -10.32 13.24 7.69
CA PHE A 336 -11.42 13.77 8.47
C PHE A 336 -12.16 12.68 9.26
N THR A 337 -12.66 13.04 10.44
CA THR A 337 -13.69 12.27 11.15
C THR A 337 -15.07 12.54 10.57
N ARG A 338 -16.11 11.84 11.06
CA ARG A 338 -17.50 12.06 10.64
C ARG A 338 -17.98 13.47 11.02
N MET A 339 -17.48 14.02 12.13
CA MET A 339 -17.79 15.38 12.57
C MET A 339 -16.91 16.45 11.92
N GLY A 340 -16.06 16.10 10.94
CA GLY A 340 -15.19 17.06 10.26
C GLY A 340 -13.94 17.48 11.06
N LYS A 341 -13.62 16.76 12.14
CA LYS A 341 -12.35 16.95 12.86
C LYS A 341 -11.20 16.36 12.04
N ILE A 342 -9.99 16.86 12.23
CA ILE A 342 -8.82 16.54 11.40
C ILE A 342 -7.78 15.80 12.22
N PHE A 343 -7.37 14.63 11.75
CA PHE A 343 -6.22 13.91 12.31
C PHE A 343 -4.92 14.49 11.78
N ILE A 344 -4.05 14.91 12.69
CA ILE A 344 -2.74 15.49 12.36
C ILE A 344 -1.64 14.74 13.11
N LEU A 345 -0.58 14.37 12.39
CA LEU A 345 0.66 13.88 12.96
C LEU A 345 1.66 15.03 13.06
N LEU A 346 2.10 15.32 14.28
CA LEU A 346 3.14 16.30 14.57
C LEU A 346 4.51 15.62 14.76
N GLU A 347 5.57 16.43 14.86
CA GLU A 347 6.88 15.95 15.29
C GLU A 347 6.82 15.25 16.65
N PHE A 348 7.86 14.46 16.93
CA PHE A 348 7.95 13.61 18.13
C PHE A 348 6.83 12.56 18.24
N SER A 349 6.30 12.11 17.10
CA SER A 349 5.32 11.03 17.02
C SER A 349 4.03 11.32 17.80
N LYS A 350 3.54 12.56 17.73
CA LYS A 350 2.29 12.98 18.40
C LYS A 350 1.14 12.99 17.42
N LEU A 351 0.18 12.11 17.63
CA LEU A 351 -1.08 12.09 16.90
C LEU A 351 -2.09 12.95 17.66
N VAL A 352 -2.63 13.97 16.99
CA VAL A 352 -3.58 14.92 17.55
C VAL A 352 -4.83 15.02 16.69
N LEU A 353 -5.91 15.49 17.30
CA LEU A 353 -7.18 15.77 16.66
C LEU A 353 -7.46 17.26 16.75
N VAL A 354 -7.69 17.91 15.61
CA VAL A 354 -8.07 19.32 15.55
C VAL A 354 -9.55 19.41 15.21
N ASP A 355 -10.31 20.13 16.02
CA ASP A 355 -11.67 20.50 15.68
C ASP A 355 -11.68 21.92 15.08
N PRO A 356 -11.88 22.06 13.76
CA PRO A 356 -11.88 23.37 13.12
C PRO A 356 -13.08 24.23 13.52
N SER A 357 -14.10 23.69 14.18
CA SER A 357 -15.29 24.43 14.62
C SER A 357 -15.14 25.09 15.99
N LEU A 358 -14.22 24.63 16.83
CA LEU A 358 -14.04 25.16 18.20
C LEU A 358 -13.37 26.55 18.22
N GLU A 359 -13.78 27.38 19.17
CA GLU A 359 -13.11 28.63 19.53
C GLU A 359 -12.93 28.71 21.07
N PRO A 360 -11.70 28.92 21.59
CA PRO A 360 -10.44 29.06 20.86
C PRO A 360 -10.03 27.75 20.15
N LYS A 361 -9.30 27.88 19.04
CA LYS A 361 -8.78 26.73 18.29
C LYS A 361 -7.85 25.94 19.21
N THR A 362 -8.20 24.70 19.51
CA THR A 362 -7.38 23.78 20.31
C THR A 362 -7.26 22.45 19.60
N TYR A 363 -6.23 21.68 19.93
CA TYR A 363 -6.11 20.29 19.51
C TYR A 363 -6.18 19.36 20.73
N THR A 364 -6.80 18.21 20.55
CA THR A 364 -6.82 17.14 21.54
C THR A 364 -5.71 16.14 21.22
N ARG A 365 -4.87 15.81 22.22
CA ARG A 365 -3.83 14.79 22.03
C ARG A 365 -4.46 13.40 22.09
N LEU A 366 -4.24 12.60 21.04
CA LEU A 366 -4.72 11.23 20.98
C LEU A 366 -3.65 10.26 21.47
N VAL A 367 -2.48 10.25 20.84
CA VAL A 367 -1.40 9.30 21.13
C VAL A 367 -0.04 10.00 21.07
N GLU A 368 0.88 9.62 21.94
CA GLU A 368 2.27 10.08 21.95
C GLU A 368 3.19 8.89 22.21
N PHE A 369 4.03 8.55 21.22
CA PHE A 369 4.98 7.43 21.33
C PHE A 369 6.33 7.87 21.90
N GLY A 370 6.63 9.17 21.90
CA GLY A 370 7.89 9.74 22.39
C GLY A 370 9.09 9.55 21.42
N GLY A 371 10.08 10.44 21.51
CA GLY A 371 11.34 10.34 20.75
C GLY A 371 11.32 10.97 19.35
N TRP A 372 12.50 11.09 18.73
CA TRP A 372 12.73 11.73 17.42
C TRP A 372 12.54 10.76 16.24
N ARG A 373 11.97 9.58 16.48
CA ARG A 373 12.02 8.44 15.57
C ARG A 373 10.88 8.46 14.54
N ASN A 374 11.00 7.63 13.51
CA ASN A 374 10.08 7.63 12.38
C ASN A 374 8.70 7.09 12.80
N CYS A 375 7.67 7.91 12.57
CA CYS A 375 6.27 7.56 12.79
C CYS A 375 5.48 7.86 11.52
N HIS A 376 4.62 6.92 11.15
CA HIS A 376 3.74 7.04 9.98
C HIS A 376 2.34 6.66 10.36
N VAL A 377 1.39 7.48 9.93
CA VAL A 377 -0.03 7.29 10.21
C VAL A 377 -0.79 7.39 8.89
N ALA A 378 -1.69 6.44 8.67
CA ALA A 378 -2.58 6.42 7.52
C ALA A 378 -3.99 6.00 7.96
N SER A 379 -4.99 6.40 7.18
CA SER A 379 -6.32 5.83 7.30
C SER A 379 -6.24 4.32 7.04
N TYR A 380 -6.97 3.55 7.83
CA TYR A 380 -7.10 2.12 7.65
C TYR A 380 -8.57 1.76 7.66
N VAL A 381 -8.94 0.90 6.72
CA VAL A 381 -10.29 0.39 6.60
C VAL A 381 -10.24 -1.08 6.98
N PRO A 382 -10.76 -1.49 8.14
CA PRO A 382 -10.65 -2.87 8.55
C PRO A 382 -11.43 -3.77 7.59
N SER A 383 -10.79 -4.84 7.11
CA SER A 383 -11.37 -5.76 6.15
C SER A 383 -10.94 -7.20 6.45
N LEU A 384 -11.58 -8.15 5.78
CA LEU A 384 -11.16 -9.55 5.71
C LEU A 384 -10.34 -9.87 4.45
N THR A 385 -9.96 -8.86 3.65
CA THR A 385 -9.15 -9.01 2.43
C THR A 385 -7.90 -9.85 2.67
N LEU A 386 -7.64 -10.81 1.79
CA LEU A 386 -6.43 -11.63 1.86
C LEU A 386 -5.22 -10.93 1.20
N PRO A 387 -4.01 -11.07 1.76
CA PRO A 387 -2.79 -10.50 1.19
C PRO A 387 -2.18 -11.34 0.05
N ASN A 388 -2.88 -12.37 -0.43
CA ASN A 388 -2.40 -13.33 -1.43
C ASN A 388 -3.44 -13.66 -2.49
N THR A 389 -2.98 -14.24 -3.60
CA THR A 389 -3.87 -14.77 -4.62
C THR A 389 -4.61 -15.98 -4.09
N MET A 390 -5.91 -16.02 -4.33
CA MET A 390 -6.62 -17.28 -4.31
C MET A 390 -6.02 -18.16 -5.41
N PRO A 391 -5.67 -19.42 -5.14
CA PRO A 391 -5.37 -20.34 -6.22
C PRO A 391 -6.61 -20.37 -7.11
N SER A 392 -6.51 -19.76 -8.30
CA SER A 392 -7.44 -20.07 -9.38
C SER A 392 -7.56 -21.59 -9.41
N CYS A 393 -8.77 -22.11 -9.54
CA CYS A 393 -9.06 -23.53 -9.60
C CYS A 393 -8.38 -24.12 -10.86
N GLN A 394 -7.06 -24.25 -10.82
CA GLN A 394 -6.27 -24.98 -11.78
C GLN A 394 -6.52 -26.42 -11.43
N VAL A 395 -7.58 -26.98 -12.01
CA VAL A 395 -7.70 -28.41 -12.17
C VAL A 395 -6.46 -28.83 -12.97
N GLN A 396 -5.40 -29.21 -12.26
CA GLN A 396 -4.30 -30.00 -12.81
C GLN A 396 -4.91 -31.34 -13.20
N ARG A 397 -5.48 -31.40 -14.40
CA ARG A 397 -5.65 -32.66 -15.12
C ARG A 397 -4.24 -33.16 -15.39
N ARG A 398 -3.70 -33.94 -14.45
CA ARG A 398 -2.62 -34.89 -14.73
C ARG A 398 -3.13 -35.80 -15.84
N ARG A 399 -2.78 -35.49 -17.09
CA ARG A 399 -2.83 -36.47 -18.18
C ARG A 399 -1.77 -37.52 -17.88
N VAL A 400 -2.20 -38.61 -17.26
CA VAL A 400 -1.48 -39.88 -17.30
C VAL A 400 -1.60 -40.36 -18.75
N ASN A 401 -0.52 -40.26 -19.51
CA ASN A 401 -0.41 -40.93 -20.81
C ASN A 401 -0.30 -42.44 -20.55
N LEU A 402 -1.43 -43.13 -20.64
CA LEU A 402 -1.48 -44.58 -20.86
C LEU A 402 -1.61 -44.78 -22.37
N ASP A 403 -0.49 -45.08 -23.02
CA ASP A 403 -0.46 -45.52 -24.40
C ASP A 403 -1.11 -46.90 -24.50
N VAL A 404 -2.38 -46.92 -24.93
CA VAL A 404 -3.06 -48.11 -25.44
C VAL A 404 -3.43 -47.82 -26.89
N ARG A 405 -2.58 -48.25 -27.83
CA ARG A 405 -3.00 -48.47 -29.22
C ARG A 405 -2.75 -49.92 -29.59
N ARG A 406 -3.80 -50.72 -29.40
CA ARG A 406 -4.02 -51.97 -30.13
C ARG A 406 -4.43 -51.65 -31.57
N GLY A 407 -3.75 -52.31 -32.51
CA GLY A 407 -4.43 -53.01 -33.61
C GLY A 407 -4.60 -52.26 -34.92
N LYS A 408 -3.66 -52.45 -35.84
CA LYS A 408 -4.00 -52.84 -37.21
C LYS A 408 -3.10 -53.99 -37.65
N LYS A 409 -3.75 -55.13 -37.89
CA LYS A 409 -3.24 -56.40 -38.42
C LYS A 409 -3.36 -56.35 -39.94
N ARG A 410 -2.35 -56.87 -40.66
CA ARG A 410 -2.41 -57.83 -41.81
C ARG A 410 -1.11 -57.73 -42.62
N GLU A 411 -0.30 -58.80 -42.59
CA GLU A 411 -0.13 -59.82 -43.67
C GLU A 411 0.79 -59.24 -44.77
N GLU A 412 1.98 -59.76 -45.07
CA GLU A 412 2.32 -61.15 -45.44
C GLU A 412 3.86 -61.36 -45.49
N GLU A 413 4.24 -62.65 -45.40
CA GLU A 413 5.42 -63.32 -46.00
C GLU A 413 6.89 -63.01 -45.58
N GLY A 414 7.56 -64.06 -45.08
CA GLY A 414 8.73 -64.61 -45.79
C GLY A 414 10.10 -64.62 -45.10
N ARG A 415 10.52 -65.83 -44.66
CA ARG A 415 11.90 -66.38 -44.58
C ARG A 415 12.87 -65.86 -43.50
N GLU A 416 13.29 -66.77 -42.59
CA GLU A 416 14.66 -67.34 -42.44
C GLU A 416 15.69 -66.32 -41.92
N SER A 417 16.58 -66.55 -40.95
CA SER A 417 17.24 -67.75 -40.43
C SER A 417 18.16 -67.35 -39.24
N TYR A 418 18.35 -68.30 -38.32
CA TYR A 418 19.49 -68.60 -37.43
C TYR A 418 20.59 -67.56 -37.09
N HIS A 419 20.84 -67.39 -35.78
CA HIS A 419 22.13 -67.53 -35.02
C HIS A 419 22.11 -66.62 -33.77
N LEU A 420 22.04 -67.07 -32.51
CA LEU A 420 23.00 -67.81 -31.67
C LEU A 420 24.44 -67.27 -31.67
N ARG A 421 24.79 -66.46 -30.65
CA ARG A 421 25.96 -66.58 -29.71
C ARG A 421 26.04 -65.30 -28.85
N VAL A 422 25.81 -65.32 -27.53
CA VAL A 422 26.61 -65.91 -26.42
C VAL A 422 27.86 -65.08 -26.06
N SER A 423 27.79 -64.46 -24.86
CA SER A 423 28.86 -64.17 -23.86
C SER A 423 29.97 -63.15 -24.24
N PHE A 424 30.55 -62.31 -23.36
CA PHE A 424 30.90 -62.36 -21.93
C PHE A 424 30.91 -60.90 -21.37
N LEU A 425 30.42 -60.55 -20.17
CA LEU A 425 31.05 -60.61 -18.84
C LEU A 425 32.58 -60.37 -18.81
N ASN A 426 33.02 -59.17 -18.44
CA ASN A 426 33.62 -58.91 -17.11
C ASN A 426 34.34 -57.56 -17.03
N ASN A 427 34.05 -56.88 -15.91
CA ASN A 427 34.94 -56.11 -15.03
C ASN A 427 35.99 -55.19 -15.66
N SER A 428 35.82 -53.89 -15.43
CA SER A 428 36.46 -53.19 -14.31
C SER A 428 35.70 -51.91 -14.01
#